data_AF-A0A1Q2YDN1-F1
#
_entry.id   AF-A0A1Q2YDN1-F1
#
_cell.length_a   1.000
_cell.length_b   1.000
_cell.length_c   1.000
_cell.angle_alpha   90.00
_cell.angle_beta   90.00
_cell.angle_gamma   90.00
#
_symmetry.space_group_name_H-M   'P 1'
#
loop_
_entity.id
_entity.type
_entity.pdbx_description
1 polymer ?
#
loop_
_entity_poly.entity_id
_entity_poly.type
_entity_poly.pdbx_seq_one_letter_code
_entity_poly.pdbx_strand_id
1 'polypeptide(L)'
;MHTYDESLYTVIGVLRTPLATTSLNTKVFEIRQSILLESLTINNELCKYVENIVFEGSYNNDGKVESLHDVISQDLFEFIIGNCPNLKNTSTFDLSGYSKFLPNLENVQLDSLRDMGSIISRPIKHLSFNVQDNLINFNGLDNKIILSFFGKLQTLEFSEDISQSIILDKLNSLAQNVSNAIALTSKT
;
A
#
# COMPACT_ATOMS: atom_id res chain seq x y z
N MET A 1 10.96 -6.91 8.52
CA MET A 1 11.95 -5.86 8.86
C MET A 1 11.51 -4.62 8.10
N HIS A 2 11.24 -3.50 8.78
CA HIS A 2 10.69 -2.30 8.13
C HIS A 2 11.66 -1.77 7.07
N THR A 3 11.18 -1.67 5.83
CA THR A 3 11.94 -1.31 4.62
C THR A 3 11.95 0.20 4.34
N TYR A 4 11.80 1.03 5.37
CA TYR A 4 11.81 2.48 5.22
C TYR A 4 12.70 3.12 6.28
N ASP A 5 13.33 4.23 5.92
CA ASP A 5 14.14 5.04 6.83
C ASP A 5 13.22 5.93 7.66
N GLU A 6 13.04 5.63 8.95
CA GLU A 6 12.18 6.40 9.87
C GLU A 6 12.54 7.89 9.93
N SER A 7 13.78 8.28 9.57
CA SER A 7 14.18 9.70 9.51
C SER A 7 13.64 10.44 8.29
N LEU A 8 13.17 9.72 7.27
CA LEU A 8 12.67 10.26 6.00
C LEU A 8 11.15 10.14 5.86
N TYR A 9 10.47 9.44 6.77
CA TYR A 9 9.04 9.15 6.70
C TYR A 9 8.29 9.68 7.91
N THR A 10 7.12 10.28 7.67
CA THR A 10 6.15 10.52 8.74
C THR A 10 5.41 9.21 9.00
N VAL A 11 5.65 8.59 10.15
CA VAL A 11 4.96 7.35 10.56
C VAL A 11 3.64 7.69 11.24
N ILE A 12 2.55 7.16 10.71
CA ILE A 12 1.18 7.31 11.23
C ILE A 12 0.62 5.93 11.48
N GLY A 13 0.19 5.62 12.72
CA GLY A 13 -0.13 4.23 13.01
C GLY A 13 -0.36 3.90 14.48
N VAL A 14 -0.61 2.61 14.72
CA VAL A 14 -0.74 2.03 16.05
C VAL A 14 0.56 1.37 16.46
N LEU A 15 1.20 1.91 17.50
CA LEU A 15 2.22 1.19 18.27
C LEU A 15 1.53 0.56 19.48
N ARG A 16 1.16 -0.73 19.36
CA ARG A 16 0.62 -1.49 20.50
C ARG A 16 1.70 -1.59 21.56
N THR A 17 1.45 -1.00 22.73
CA THR A 17 2.33 -1.18 23.87
C THR A 17 1.98 -2.51 24.54
N PRO A 18 2.91 -3.49 24.62
CA PRO A 18 2.63 -4.80 25.21
C PRO A 18 2.30 -4.73 26.71
N LEU A 19 2.63 -3.61 27.34
CA LEU A 19 2.36 -3.31 28.74
C LEU A 19 1.04 -2.55 28.96
N ALA A 20 0.29 -2.22 27.91
CA ALA A 20 -0.97 -1.49 27.99
C ALA A 20 -2.17 -2.40 27.73
N THR A 21 -3.30 -2.14 28.39
CA THR A 21 -4.56 -2.82 28.10
C THR A 21 -5.05 -2.44 26.70
N THR A 22 -5.90 -3.29 26.10
CA THR A 22 -6.53 -2.99 24.79
C THR A 22 -7.25 -1.64 24.81
N SER A 23 -8.03 -1.36 25.85
CA SER A 23 -8.73 -0.07 26.01
C SER A 23 -7.78 1.13 26.06
N LEU A 24 -6.63 1.00 26.74
CA LEU A 24 -5.63 2.06 26.77
C LEU A 24 -4.97 2.25 25.40
N ASN A 25 -4.60 1.17 24.71
CA ASN A 25 -4.04 1.24 23.35
C ASN A 25 -5.02 1.91 22.37
N THR A 26 -6.32 1.57 22.41
CA THR A 26 -7.36 2.22 21.60
C THR A 26 -7.46 3.71 21.91
N LYS A 27 -7.48 4.10 23.19
CA LYS A 27 -7.57 5.50 23.58
C LYS A 27 -6.34 6.31 23.14
N VAL A 28 -5.14 5.73 23.29
CA VAL A 28 -3.89 6.37 22.83
C VAL A 28 -3.90 6.54 21.31
N PHE A 29 -4.38 5.54 20.58
CA PHE A 29 -4.57 5.62 19.14
C PHE A 29 -5.49 6.79 18.77
N GLU A 30 -6.72 6.82 19.28
CA GLU A 30 -7.70 7.88 18.98
C GLU A 30 -7.15 9.28 19.27
N ILE A 31 -6.49 9.47 20.41
CA ILE A 31 -5.89 10.75 20.80
C ILE A 31 -4.79 11.15 19.82
N ARG A 32 -3.89 10.23 19.43
CA ARG A 32 -2.81 10.54 18.47
C ARG A 32 -3.36 10.96 17.12
N GLN A 33 -4.34 10.22 16.60
CA GLN A 33 -4.97 10.52 15.32
C GLN A 33 -5.64 11.91 15.37
N SER A 34 -6.36 12.22 16.46
CA SER A 34 -7.00 13.52 16.64
C SER A 34 -6.00 14.67 16.76
N ILE A 35 -4.91 14.50 17.51
CA ILE A 35 -3.86 15.53 17.65
C ILE A 35 -3.19 15.80 16.30
N LEU A 36 -2.89 14.76 15.53
CA LEU A 36 -2.29 14.90 14.20
C LEU A 36 -3.23 15.66 13.26
N LEU A 37 -4.51 15.30 13.23
CA LEU A 37 -5.52 15.97 12.40
C LEU A 37 -5.66 17.44 12.78
N GLU A 38 -5.77 17.73 14.08
CA GLU A 38 -5.89 19.11 14.57
C GLU A 38 -4.63 19.92 14.23
N SER A 39 -3.44 19.35 14.42
CA SER A 39 -2.17 20.00 14.10
C SER A 39 -2.05 20.35 12.61
N LEU A 40 -2.41 19.41 11.73
CA LEU A 40 -2.40 19.62 10.28
C LEU A 40 -3.51 20.58 9.83
N THR A 41 -4.65 20.60 10.52
CA THR A 41 -5.75 21.54 10.23
C THR A 41 -5.39 22.97 10.62
N ILE A 42 -4.80 23.15 11.80
CA ILE A 42 -4.34 24.46 12.29
C ILE A 42 -3.21 25.00 11.43
N ASN A 43 -2.28 24.14 11.02
CA ASN A 43 -1.14 24.51 10.21
C ASN A 43 -1.08 23.70 8.92
N ASN A 44 -2.00 24.00 8.00
CA ASN A 44 -2.10 23.31 6.72
C ASN A 44 -0.86 23.50 5.82
N GLU A 45 0.02 24.47 6.13
CA GLU A 45 1.26 24.64 5.39
C GLU A 45 2.23 23.48 5.60
N LEU A 46 2.11 22.77 6.73
CA LEU A 46 2.89 21.56 7.01
C LEU A 46 2.69 20.50 5.92
N CYS A 47 1.49 20.42 5.34
CA CYS A 47 1.18 19.48 4.26
C CYS A 47 2.03 19.69 3.00
N LYS A 48 2.62 20.89 2.80
CA LYS A 48 3.56 21.14 1.70
C LYS A 48 4.89 20.41 1.88
N TYR A 49 5.24 20.03 3.10
CA TYR A 49 6.49 19.33 3.44
C TYR A 49 6.31 17.83 3.61
N VAL A 50 5.06 17.34 3.60
CA VAL A 50 4.76 15.92 3.72
C VAL A 50 4.91 15.25 2.35
N GLU A 51 6.06 14.61 2.15
CA GLU A 51 6.34 13.85 0.91
C GLU A 51 6.20 12.33 1.09
N ASN A 52 6.50 11.85 2.29
CA ASN A 52 6.61 10.42 2.60
C ASN A 52 5.79 10.11 3.85
N ILE A 53 4.85 9.18 3.74
CA ILE A 53 4.09 8.66 4.89
C ILE A 53 4.22 7.15 4.93
N VAL A 54 4.35 6.60 6.14
CA VAL A 54 4.10 5.19 6.38
C VAL A 54 2.86 5.07 7.26
N PHE A 55 1.89 4.28 6.81
CA PHE A 55 0.77 3.84 7.63
C PHE A 55 1.15 2.53 8.34
N GLU A 56 1.55 2.61 9.60
CA GLU A 56 2.05 1.46 10.37
C GLU A 56 0.93 0.82 11.22
N GLY A 57 0.46 -0.35 10.80
CA GLY A 57 -0.50 -1.13 11.56
C GLY A 57 0.14 -1.93 12.69
N SER A 58 -0.57 -2.07 13.81
CA SER A 58 -0.18 -3.05 14.83
C SER A 58 -0.67 -4.43 14.44
N TYR A 59 0.24 -5.39 14.33
CA TYR A 59 -0.09 -6.79 14.19
C TYR A 59 -0.69 -7.32 15.52
N ASN A 60 -1.75 -8.10 15.43
CA ASN A 60 -2.21 -8.90 16.56
C ASN A 60 -1.18 -10.01 16.88
N ASN A 61 -1.40 -10.76 17.98
CA ASN A 61 -0.47 -11.83 18.38
C ASN A 61 -0.35 -12.97 17.35
N ASP A 62 -1.24 -13.01 16.37
CA ASP A 62 -1.23 -13.94 15.24
C ASP A 62 -0.56 -13.34 13.99
N GLY A 63 0.07 -12.17 14.11
CA GLY A 63 0.79 -11.51 13.01
C GLY A 63 -0.13 -10.85 11.97
N LYS A 64 -1.39 -10.53 12.30
CA LYS A 64 -2.35 -9.93 11.36
C LYS A 64 -2.64 -8.47 11.68
N VAL A 65 -2.61 -7.62 10.65
CA VAL A 65 -3.25 -6.30 10.64
C VAL A 65 -4.67 -6.51 10.11
N GLU A 66 -5.69 -6.08 10.85
CA GLU A 66 -7.09 -6.42 10.54
C GLU A 66 -7.74 -5.46 9.54
N SER A 67 -7.28 -4.19 9.43
CA SER A 67 -7.71 -3.22 8.39
C SER A 67 -6.88 -1.93 8.41
N LEU A 68 -6.84 -1.14 7.32
CA LEU A 68 -6.33 0.24 7.32
C LEU A 68 -7.08 1.14 8.33
N HIS A 69 -8.37 0.86 8.58
CA HIS A 69 -9.16 1.56 9.60
C HIS A 69 -8.63 1.35 11.03
N ASP A 70 -7.88 0.27 11.26
CA ASP A 70 -7.21 0.01 12.53
C ASP A 70 -5.86 0.74 12.63
N VAL A 71 -5.41 1.36 11.54
CA VAL A 71 -4.09 2.01 11.41
C VAL A 71 -4.20 3.53 11.40
N ILE A 72 -5.27 4.07 10.80
CA ILE A 72 -5.49 5.51 10.67
C ILE A 72 -6.99 5.82 10.71
N SER A 73 -7.36 6.95 11.33
CA SER A 73 -8.74 7.42 11.25
C SER A 73 -9.07 7.88 9.83
N GLN A 74 -10.30 7.62 9.39
CA GLN A 74 -10.74 8.03 8.05
C GLN A 74 -10.58 9.54 7.84
N ASP A 75 -10.91 10.35 8.85
CA ASP A 75 -10.80 11.81 8.78
C ASP A 75 -9.35 12.27 8.59
N LEU A 76 -8.39 11.68 9.32
CA LEU A 76 -6.97 12.03 9.16
C LEU A 76 -6.47 11.61 7.78
N PHE A 77 -6.85 10.41 7.33
CA PHE A 77 -6.49 9.93 6.00
C PHE A 77 -7.02 10.88 4.92
N GLU A 78 -8.32 11.17 4.90
CA GLU A 78 -8.93 12.06 3.91
C GLU A 78 -8.33 13.46 3.95
N PHE A 79 -8.02 13.99 5.14
CA PHE A 79 -7.36 15.27 5.29
C PHE A 79 -5.97 15.27 4.63
N ILE A 80 -5.10 14.33 5.00
CA ILE A 80 -3.73 14.25 4.45
C ILE A 80 -3.80 14.12 2.94
N ILE A 81 -4.62 13.20 2.44
CA ILE A 81 -4.68 12.91 1.02
C ILE A 81 -5.28 14.08 0.22
N GLY A 82 -6.24 14.81 0.79
CA GLY A 82 -6.83 15.99 0.16
C GLY A 82 -5.97 17.25 0.22
N ASN A 83 -5.09 17.37 1.23
CA ASN A 83 -4.42 18.65 1.54
C ASN A 83 -2.89 18.61 1.42
N CYS A 84 -2.25 17.44 1.29
CA CYS A 84 -0.81 17.30 1.16
C CYS A 84 -0.39 17.07 -0.32
N PRO A 85 -0.11 18.13 -1.10
CA PRO A 85 0.05 18.05 -2.55
C PRO A 85 1.34 17.33 -3.00
N ASN A 86 2.34 17.28 -2.13
CA ASN A 86 3.66 16.73 -2.43
C ASN A 86 3.81 15.27 -1.98
N LEU A 87 2.74 14.63 -1.52
CA LEU A 87 2.75 13.23 -1.12
C LEU A 87 3.08 12.35 -2.34
N LYS A 88 4.23 11.68 -2.30
CA LYS A 88 4.75 10.81 -3.36
C LYS A 88 4.82 9.35 -2.93
N ASN A 89 5.11 9.13 -1.65
CA ASN A 89 5.49 7.82 -1.13
C ASN A 89 4.55 7.42 0.00
N THR A 90 3.96 6.23 -0.14
CA THR A 90 3.14 5.63 0.92
C THR A 90 3.47 4.17 1.13
N SER A 91 3.57 3.76 2.39
CA SER A 91 3.47 2.35 2.77
C SER A 91 2.13 2.13 3.46
N THR A 92 1.37 1.14 3.02
CA THR A 92 -0.01 0.99 3.47
C THR A 92 -0.48 -0.46 3.44
N PHE A 93 -1.17 -0.82 4.50
CA PHE A 93 -2.01 -2.00 4.60
C PHE A 93 -3.36 -1.67 3.95
N ASP A 94 -3.97 -2.60 3.20
CA ASP A 94 -5.36 -2.50 2.74
C ASP A 94 -5.79 -1.16 2.12
N LEU A 95 -5.43 -0.93 0.85
CA LEU A 95 -5.89 0.24 0.09
C LEU A 95 -7.33 0.13 -0.43
N SER A 96 -8.06 -0.95 -0.08
CA SER A 96 -9.42 -1.12 -0.55
C SER A 96 -10.31 0.02 -0.02
N GLY A 97 -11.06 0.67 -0.91
CA GLY A 97 -11.88 1.86 -0.59
C GLY A 97 -11.17 3.21 -0.67
N TYR A 98 -9.84 3.24 -0.52
CA TYR A 98 -9.08 4.50 -0.40
C TYR A 98 -8.26 4.87 -1.63
N SER A 99 -8.02 3.91 -2.53
CA SER A 99 -7.21 4.13 -3.71
C SER A 99 -7.71 5.23 -4.64
N LYS A 100 -9.00 5.63 -4.56
CA LYS A 100 -9.58 6.76 -5.31
C LYS A 100 -8.94 8.10 -4.97
N PHE A 101 -8.45 8.24 -3.75
CA PHE A 101 -8.00 9.53 -3.22
C PHE A 101 -6.51 9.78 -3.47
N LEU A 102 -5.74 8.80 -3.96
CA LEU A 102 -4.28 8.86 -4.06
C LEU A 102 -3.78 9.02 -5.53
N PRO A 103 -3.94 10.18 -6.20
CA PRO A 103 -3.64 10.31 -7.62
C PRO A 103 -2.15 10.39 -7.96
N ASN A 104 -1.30 10.85 -7.04
CA ASN A 104 0.09 11.25 -7.33
C ASN A 104 1.16 10.30 -6.75
N LEU A 105 0.77 9.09 -6.33
CA LEU A 105 1.72 8.14 -5.74
C LEU A 105 2.69 7.60 -6.80
N GLU A 106 3.98 7.74 -6.54
CA GLU A 106 5.05 7.18 -7.36
C GLU A 106 5.66 5.93 -6.72
N ASN A 107 5.75 5.90 -5.39
CA ASN A 107 6.28 4.77 -4.62
C ASN A 107 5.20 4.21 -3.69
N VAL A 108 4.92 2.91 -3.83
CA VAL A 108 3.95 2.21 -3.00
C VAL A 108 4.57 0.94 -2.45
N GLN A 109 4.45 0.75 -1.14
CA GLN A 109 4.69 -0.54 -0.50
C GLN A 109 3.35 -1.16 -0.11
N LEU A 110 3.11 -2.39 -0.57
CA LEU A 110 1.94 -3.20 -0.23
C LEU A 110 2.33 -4.33 0.72
N ASP A 111 1.55 -4.51 1.78
CA ASP A 111 1.70 -5.63 2.71
C ASP A 111 0.86 -6.86 2.32
N SER A 112 0.06 -6.76 1.25
CA SER A 112 -0.71 -7.88 0.69
C SER A 112 -0.85 -7.80 -0.83
N LEU A 113 -0.79 -8.97 -1.50
CA LEU A 113 -1.09 -9.09 -2.93
C LEU A 113 -2.57 -8.81 -3.26
N ARG A 114 -3.47 -8.96 -2.28
CA ARG A 114 -4.90 -8.67 -2.43
C ARG A 114 -5.17 -7.24 -2.88
N ASP A 115 -4.35 -6.30 -2.43
CA ASP A 115 -4.60 -4.87 -2.59
C ASP A 115 -4.07 -4.35 -3.93
N MET A 116 -3.37 -5.18 -4.70
CA MET A 116 -2.82 -4.80 -6.00
C MET A 116 -3.90 -4.30 -6.96
N GLY A 117 -5.10 -4.89 -6.93
CA GLY A 117 -6.21 -4.46 -7.78
C GLY A 117 -6.67 -3.02 -7.53
N SER A 118 -6.46 -2.50 -6.33
CA SER A 118 -6.84 -1.13 -5.97
C SER A 118 -5.89 -0.08 -6.56
N ILE A 119 -4.64 -0.47 -6.87
CA ILE A 119 -3.58 0.42 -7.36
C ILE A 119 -3.23 0.23 -8.84
N ILE A 120 -3.70 -0.84 -9.47
CA ILE A 120 -3.22 -1.28 -10.80
C ILE A 120 -3.44 -0.28 -11.95
N SER A 121 -4.35 0.68 -11.78
CA SER A 121 -4.63 1.74 -12.75
C SER A 121 -3.86 3.04 -12.49
N ARG A 122 -2.98 3.06 -11.48
CA ARG A 122 -2.25 4.26 -11.01
C ARG A 122 -0.89 4.41 -11.68
N PRO A 123 -0.34 5.65 -11.75
CA PRO A 123 0.97 5.92 -12.36
C PRO A 123 2.13 5.59 -11.41
N ILE A 124 2.10 4.41 -10.77
CA ILE A 124 3.14 3.97 -9.84
C ILE A 124 4.40 3.62 -10.63
N LYS A 125 5.56 4.06 -10.12
CA LYS A 125 6.88 3.79 -10.70
C LYS A 125 7.64 2.74 -9.90
N HIS A 126 7.49 2.75 -8.58
CA HIS A 126 8.18 1.83 -7.69
C HIS A 126 7.17 1.11 -6.81
N LEU A 127 7.19 -0.22 -6.87
CA LEU A 127 6.30 -1.07 -6.09
C LEU A 127 7.13 -2.03 -5.25
N SER A 128 6.86 -2.07 -3.96
CA SER A 128 7.45 -3.04 -3.04
C SER A 128 6.36 -3.90 -2.40
N PHE A 129 6.66 -5.19 -2.20
CA PHE A 129 5.79 -6.14 -1.54
C PHE A 129 6.42 -6.63 -0.23
N ASN A 130 5.84 -6.24 0.90
CA ASN A 130 6.21 -6.68 2.23
C ASN A 130 5.16 -7.66 2.77
N VAL A 131 4.97 -8.74 2.03
CA VAL A 131 3.83 -9.64 2.19
C VAL A 131 4.16 -10.75 3.17
N GLN A 132 3.49 -10.76 4.32
CA GLN A 132 3.52 -11.89 5.26
C GLN A 132 2.44 -12.95 4.97
N ASP A 133 1.49 -12.64 4.09
CA ASP A 133 0.26 -13.41 3.92
C ASP A 133 0.16 -14.04 2.53
N ASN A 134 -0.19 -15.34 2.47
CA ASN A 134 -0.47 -16.09 1.23
C ASN A 134 -1.80 -15.68 0.53
N LEU A 135 -2.35 -14.51 0.86
CA LEU A 135 -3.64 -14.06 0.34
C LEU A 135 -3.48 -13.47 -1.05
N ILE A 136 -3.74 -14.31 -2.05
CA ILE A 136 -3.68 -13.97 -3.46
C ILE A 136 -5.07 -13.57 -3.94
N ASN A 137 -5.20 -12.38 -4.54
CA ASN A 137 -6.39 -12.08 -5.33
C ASN A 137 -6.06 -11.28 -6.60
N PHE A 138 -5.67 -11.99 -7.66
CA PHE A 138 -5.70 -11.45 -9.02
C PHE A 138 -7.06 -11.66 -9.70
N ASN A 139 -8.04 -12.26 -9.02
CA ASN A 139 -9.29 -12.65 -9.65
C ASN A 139 -10.09 -11.39 -10.01
N GLY A 140 -10.55 -11.33 -11.26
CA GLY A 140 -11.28 -10.18 -11.78
C GLY A 140 -10.41 -9.06 -12.35
N LEU A 141 -9.07 -9.17 -12.29
CA LEU A 141 -8.18 -8.22 -12.96
C LEU A 141 -7.91 -8.66 -14.40
N ASP A 142 -8.12 -7.74 -15.34
CA ASP A 142 -7.84 -7.99 -16.75
C ASP A 142 -6.33 -8.16 -16.99
N ASN A 143 -5.97 -9.21 -17.73
CA ASN A 143 -4.58 -9.59 -18.02
C ASN A 143 -3.79 -8.46 -18.73
N LYS A 144 -4.42 -7.66 -19.59
CA LYS A 144 -3.78 -6.51 -20.26
C LYS A 144 -3.52 -5.38 -19.27
N ILE A 145 -4.39 -5.18 -18.29
CA ILE A 145 -4.20 -4.18 -17.23
C ILE A 145 -2.99 -4.59 -16.37
N ILE A 146 -2.90 -5.87 -16.00
CA ILE A 146 -1.76 -6.40 -15.25
C ILE A 146 -0.45 -6.18 -16.03
N LEU A 147 -0.39 -6.59 -17.30
CA LEU A 147 0.81 -6.41 -18.12
C LEU A 147 1.19 -4.93 -18.29
N SER A 148 0.19 -4.06 -18.51
CA SER A 148 0.41 -2.61 -18.64
C SER A 148 0.94 -1.99 -17.35
N PHE A 149 0.45 -2.42 -16.20
CA PHE A 149 0.92 -1.96 -14.90
C PHE A 149 2.37 -2.35 -14.65
N PHE A 150 2.68 -3.66 -14.72
CA PHE A 150 4.05 -4.14 -14.51
C PHE A 150 5.03 -3.60 -15.55
N GLY A 151 4.60 -3.36 -16.80
CA GLY A 151 5.42 -2.77 -17.84
C GLY A 151 5.76 -1.27 -17.65
N LYS A 152 5.10 -0.57 -16.72
CA LYS A 152 5.38 0.84 -16.38
C LYS A 152 6.25 1.00 -15.14
N LEU A 153 6.37 -0.06 -14.32
CA LEU A 153 7.21 -0.03 -13.13
C LEU A 153 8.68 0.11 -13.53
N GLN A 154 9.38 1.00 -12.85
CA GLN A 154 10.83 1.13 -12.89
C GLN A 154 11.49 0.17 -11.90
N THR A 155 10.84 -0.04 -10.75
CA THR A 155 11.34 -0.93 -9.70
C THR A 155 10.20 -1.78 -9.15
N LEU A 156 10.50 -3.07 -8.97
CA LEU A 156 9.63 -4.05 -8.33
C LEU A 156 10.46 -4.82 -7.29
N GLU A 157 10.10 -4.67 -6.03
CA GLU A 157 10.82 -5.25 -4.90
C GLU A 157 9.94 -6.23 -4.11
N PHE A 158 10.60 -7.23 -3.54
CA PHE A 158 9.97 -8.25 -2.71
C PHE A 158 10.77 -8.42 -1.43
N SER A 159 10.08 -8.34 -0.29
CA SER A 159 10.68 -8.71 1.00
C SER A 159 10.69 -10.22 1.22
N GLU A 160 9.83 -10.98 0.51
CA GLU A 160 9.59 -12.40 0.74
C GLU A 160 9.54 -13.20 -0.59
N ASP A 161 10.22 -14.35 -0.62
CA ASP A 161 10.35 -15.23 -1.80
C ASP A 161 9.01 -15.74 -2.33
N ILE A 162 8.03 -15.91 -1.43
CA ILE A 162 6.69 -16.40 -1.77
C ILE A 162 5.98 -15.40 -2.70
N SER A 163 6.05 -14.12 -2.38
CA SER A 163 5.40 -13.07 -3.19
C SER A 163 6.08 -12.89 -4.54
N GLN A 164 7.41 -12.99 -4.56
CA GLN A 164 8.17 -13.01 -5.79
C GLN A 164 7.72 -14.18 -6.68
N SER A 165 7.65 -15.39 -6.13
CA SER A 165 7.25 -16.59 -6.87
C SER A 165 5.85 -16.45 -7.48
N ILE A 166 4.88 -15.98 -6.68
CA ILE A 166 3.49 -15.78 -7.14
C ILE A 166 3.40 -14.78 -8.30
N ILE A 167 4.07 -13.64 -8.17
CA ILE A 167 4.04 -12.58 -9.21
C ILE A 167 4.75 -13.07 -10.47
N LEU A 168 5.90 -13.72 -10.35
CA LEU A 168 6.63 -14.27 -11.47
C LEU A 168 5.83 -15.36 -12.19
N ASP A 169 5.18 -16.27 -11.46
CA ASP A 169 4.31 -17.30 -12.05
C ASP A 169 3.14 -16.67 -12.82
N LYS A 170 2.53 -15.63 -12.25
CA LYS A 170 1.47 -14.89 -12.94
C LYS A 170 2.00 -14.25 -14.23
N LEU A 171 3.14 -13.55 -14.19
CA LEU A 171 3.73 -12.92 -15.37
C LEU A 171 4.14 -13.95 -16.44
N ASN A 172 4.69 -15.09 -16.02
CA ASN A 172 5.07 -16.19 -16.92
C ASN A 172 3.85 -16.80 -17.61
N SER A 173 2.76 -17.08 -16.88
CA SER A 173 1.52 -17.59 -17.48
C SER A 173 0.91 -16.61 -18.49
N LEU A 174 1.02 -15.30 -18.23
CA LEU A 174 0.57 -14.25 -19.14
C LEU A 174 1.43 -14.23 -20.42
N ALA A 175 2.75 -14.33 -20.30
CA ALA A 175 3.67 -14.34 -21.44
C ALA A 175 3.45 -15.56 -22.36
N GLN A 176 3.20 -16.74 -21.77
CA GLN A 176 2.89 -17.96 -22.54
C GLN A 176 1.58 -17.84 -23.32
N ASN A 177 0.54 -17.25 -22.71
CA ASN A 177 -0.74 -17.02 -23.38
C ASN A 177 -0.62 -16.06 -24.57
N VAL A 178 0.21 -15.01 -24.46
CA VAL A 178 0.50 -14.10 -25.58
C VAL A 178 1.25 -14.82 -26.70
N SER A 179 2.25 -15.62 -26.35
CA SER A 179 3.06 -16.38 -27.33
C SER A 179 2.20 -17.39 -28.12
N ASN A 180 1.29 -18.08 -27.43
CA ASN A 180 0.36 -19.03 -28.06
C ASN A 180 -0.64 -18.34 -28.98
N ALA A 181 -1.13 -17.15 -28.60
CA ALA A 181 -2.04 -16.37 -29.44
C ALA A 181 -1.37 -15.90 -30.75
N ILE A 182 -0.09 -15.50 -30.70
CA ILE A 182 0.69 -15.09 -31.88
C ILE A 182 0.97 -16.29 -32.81
N ALA A 183 1.29 -17.46 -32.24
CA ALA A 183 1.54 -18.67 -33.02
C ALA A 183 0.28 -19.20 -33.75
N LEU A 184 -0.91 -18.89 -33.24
CA LEU A 184 -2.19 -19.23 -33.86
C LEU A 184 -2.54 -18.28 -35.02
N THR A 185 -2.22 -16.99 -34.91
CA THR A 185 -2.48 -16.00 -35.98
C THR A 185 -1.46 -16.07 -37.13
N SER A 186 -0.26 -16.61 -36.91
CA SER A 186 0.75 -16.83 -37.96
C SER A 186 0.54 -18.11 -38.78
N LYS A 187 -0.45 -18.94 -38.44
CA LYS A 187 -0.77 -20.21 -39.12
C LYS A 187 -2.05 -20.14 -39.98
N THR A 188 -2.68 -18.97 -40.05
CA THR A 188 -3.81 -18.64 -40.95
C THR A 188 -3.34 -17.66 -42.02
#